data_AF-A0A960UB73-F1
#
_entry.id   AF-A0A960UB73-F1
#
_cell.length_a   1.000
_cell.length_b   1.000
_cell.length_c   1.000
_cell.angle_alpha   90.00
_cell.angle_beta   90.00
_cell.angle_gamma   90.00
#
_symmetry.space_group_name_H-M   'P 1'
#
loop_
_entity.id
_entity.type
_entity.pdbx_description
1 polymer ?
#
loop_
_entity_poly.entity_id
_entity_poly.type
_entity_poly.pdbx_seq_one_letter_code
_entity_poly.pdbx_strand_id
1 'polypeptide(L)' 'ISTRGLYGRFLVKEYWIVHPEEEWIEVYHNKAGIMWKQQTARAGDTIYSKAIEGFQLDVGKVF' A
#
# COMPACT_ATOMS: atom_id res chain seq x y z
N ILE A 1 -4.89 -16.98 -10.34
CA ILE A 1 -3.87 -16.40 -9.41
C ILE A 1 -4.32 -14.98 -9.11
N SER A 2 -4.45 -14.57 -7.84
CA SER A 2 -4.80 -13.18 -7.53
C SER A 2 -3.61 -12.25 -7.81
N THR A 3 -3.89 -11.01 -8.21
CA THR A 3 -2.85 -10.01 -8.52
C THR A 3 -1.91 -9.78 -7.33
N ARG A 4 -2.44 -9.75 -6.10
CA ARG A 4 -1.62 -9.68 -4.87
C ARG A 4 -0.68 -10.89 -4.73
N GLY A 5 -1.14 -12.08 -5.06
CA GLY A 5 -0.31 -13.29 -5.04
C GLY A 5 0.79 -13.26 -6.10
N LEU A 6 0.51 -12.67 -7.26
CA LEU A 6 1.51 -12.45 -8.31
C LEU A 6 2.62 -11.51 -7.82
N TYR A 7 2.26 -10.33 -7.32
CA TYR A 7 3.23 -9.36 -6.80
C TYR A 7 4.01 -9.87 -5.58
N GLY A 8 3.36 -10.69 -4.74
CA GLY A 8 4.03 -11.43 -3.67
C GLY A 8 5.20 -12.25 -4.19
N ARG A 9 4.95 -13.13 -5.16
CA ARG A 9 5.98 -14.01 -5.74
C ARG A 9 7.10 -13.27 -6.47
N PHE A 10 6.82 -12.12 -7.06
CA PHE A 10 7.83 -11.27 -7.69
C PHE A 10 8.59 -10.36 -6.71
N LEU A 11 8.41 -10.55 -5.39
CA LEU A 11 9.14 -9.82 -4.35
C LEU A 11 8.98 -8.29 -4.45
N VAL A 12 7.84 -7.81 -4.97
CA VAL A 12 7.48 -6.38 -4.91
C VAL A 12 7.49 -5.97 -3.45
N LYS A 13 8.26 -4.95 -3.07
CA LYS A 13 8.48 -4.58 -1.66
C LYS A 13 7.21 -4.06 -0.98
N GLU A 14 6.45 -3.26 -1.72
CA GLU A 14 5.26 -2.55 -1.26
C GLU A 14 4.25 -2.43 -2.40
N TYR A 15 2.97 -2.63 -2.09
CA TYR A 15 1.87 -2.58 -3.05
C TYR A 15 0.68 -1.86 -2.43
N TRP A 16 0.19 -0.82 -3.11
CA TRP A 16 -0.93 -0.01 -2.63
C TRP A 16 -2.17 -0.25 -3.48
N ILE A 17 -3.33 -0.36 -2.84
CA ILE A 17 -4.64 -0.38 -3.51
C ILE A 17 -5.36 0.90 -3.14
N VAL A 18 -5.61 1.75 -4.13
CA VAL A 18 -6.33 3.00 -3.94
C VAL A 18 -7.81 2.73 -4.21
N HIS A 19 -8.67 3.16 -3.28
CA HIS A 19 -10.13 3.11 -3.36
C HIS A 19 -10.67 4.54 -3.48
N PRO A 20 -10.83 5.08 -4.71
CA PRO A 20 -11.14 6.49 -4.89
C PRO A 20 -12.56 6.89 -4.50
N GLU A 21 -13.55 6.03 -4.74
CA GLU A 21 -14.95 6.34 -4.41
C GLU A 21 -15.18 6.44 -2.91
N GLU A 22 -14.42 5.68 -2.12
CA GLU A 22 -14.50 5.67 -0.67
C GLU A 22 -13.37 6.46 0.02
N GLU A 23 -12.47 7.06 -0.76
CA GLU A 23 -11.35 7.91 -0.32
C GLU A 23 -10.39 7.26 0.69
N TRP A 24 -9.93 6.03 0.39
CA TRP A 24 -8.96 5.34 1.24
C TRP A 24 -7.97 4.47 0.46
N ILE A 25 -6.88 4.08 1.13
CA ILE A 25 -5.79 3.29 0.53
C ILE A 25 -5.45 2.09 1.42
N GLU A 26 -5.30 0.91 0.83
CA GLU A 26 -4.66 -0.23 1.49
C GLU A 26 -3.17 -0.30 1.15
N VAL A 27 -2.34 -0.43 2.18
CA VAL A 27 -0.89 -0.60 2.03
C VAL A 27 -0.52 -2.03 2.39
N TYR A 28 0.12 -2.73 1.45
CA TYR A 28 0.64 -4.07 1.64
C TYR A 28 2.15 -4.08 1.56
N HIS A 29 2.78 -4.82 2.48
CA HIS A 29 4.21 -5.11 2.42
C HIS A 29 4.43 -6.58 2.15
N ASN A 30 5.46 -6.87 1.37
CA ASN A 30 5.86 -8.23 1.13
C ASN A 30 6.69 -8.77 2.30
N LYS A 31 6.30 -9.94 2.80
CA LYS A 31 7.07 -10.74 3.76
C LYS A 31 7.18 -12.15 3.19
N ALA A 32 8.39 -12.52 2.76
CA ALA A 32 8.71 -13.84 2.23
C ALA A 32 7.78 -14.32 1.09
N GLY A 33 7.50 -13.46 0.12
CA GLY A 33 6.69 -13.81 -1.06
C GLY A 33 5.18 -13.64 -0.87
N ILE A 34 4.74 -13.16 0.30
CA ILE A 34 3.34 -12.99 0.66
C ILE A 34 3.07 -11.51 0.92
N MET A 35 2.00 -10.96 0.34
CA MET A 35 1.56 -9.58 0.58
C MET A 35 0.72 -9.49 1.85
N TRP A 36 1.27 -8.84 2.87
CA TRP A 36 0.62 -8.61 4.16
C TRP A 36 0.12 -7.18 4.25
N LYS A 37 -1.18 -7.01 4.50
CA LYS A 37 -1.74 -5.68 4.76
C LYS A 37 -1.10 -5.09 6.01
N GLN A 38 -0.59 -3.87 5.91
CA GLN A 38 -0.01 -3.12 7.02
C GLN A 38 -0.92 -2.00 7.48
N GLN A 39 -1.57 -1.31 6.55
CA GLN A 39 -2.38 -0.14 6.85
C GLN A 39 -3.59 -0.09 5.93
N THR A 40 -4.68 0.47 6.46
CA THR A 40 -5.78 1.04 5.71
C THR A 40 -5.80 2.51 6.12
N ALA A 41 -5.52 3.42 5.19
CA ALA A 41 -5.31 4.85 5.47
C ALA A 41 -6.40 5.70 4.81
N ARG A 42 -6.90 6.72 5.51
CA ARG A 42 -7.95 7.65 5.10
C ARG A 42 -7.47 9.09 5.22
N ALA A 43 -8.32 10.05 4.83
CA ALA A 43 -8.06 11.46 5.10
C ALA A 43 -7.67 11.70 6.58
N GLY A 44 -6.56 12.41 6.79
CA GLY A 44 -5.94 12.62 8.10
C GLY A 44 -4.81 11.64 8.45
N ASP A 45 -4.72 10.51 7.75
CA ASP A 45 -3.59 9.59 7.88
C ASP A 45 -2.43 9.96 6.97
N THR A 46 -1.22 9.64 7.40
CA THR A 46 -0.01 9.67 6.56
C THR A 46 0.49 8.25 6.32
N ILE A 47 0.74 7.91 5.06
CA ILE A 47 1.41 6.67 4.68
C ILE A 47 2.91 6.95 4.51
N TYR A 48 3.75 6.17 5.18
CA TYR A 48 5.20 6.19 5.01
C TYR A 48 5.60 5.00 4.13
N SER A 49 6.25 5.26 3.00
CA SER A 49 6.62 4.18 2.08
C SER A 49 7.74 3.33 2.66
N LYS A 50 7.57 2.01 2.59
CA LYS A 50 8.66 1.06 2.87
C LYS A 50 9.60 0.88 1.67
N ALA A 51 9.11 1.10 0.46
CA ALA A 51 9.90 0.90 -0.76
C ALA A 51 10.76 2.11 -1.13
N ILE A 52 10.32 3.31 -0.78
CA ILE A 52 10.97 4.59 -1.12
C ILE A 52 11.28 5.32 0.19
N GLU A 53 12.55 5.31 0.58
CA GLU A 53 13.00 5.95 1.82
C GLU A 53 12.69 7.46 1.82
N GLY A 54 12.17 7.96 2.94
CA GLY A 54 11.81 9.37 3.12
C GLY A 54 10.51 9.78 2.43
N PHE A 55 9.89 8.95 1.59
CA PHE A 55 8.62 9.27 0.95
C PHE A 55 7.45 9.13 1.93
N GLN A 56 6.61 10.16 1.95
CA GLN A 56 5.41 10.25 2.77
C GLN A 56 4.25 10.73 1.91
N LEU A 57 3.07 10.17 2.14
CA LEU A 57 1.84 10.56 1.48
C LEU A 57 0.79 10.94 2.52
N ASP A 58 0.41 12.21 2.53
CA ASP A 58 -0.82 12.67 3.17
C ASP A 58 -2.01 12.23 2.31
N VAL A 59 -2.80 11.29 2.83
CA VAL A 59 -3.89 10.66 2.06
C VAL A 59 -4.98 11.67 1.68
N GLY A 60 -5.17 12.73 2.48
CA GLY A 60 -6.13 13.79 2.18
C GLY A 60 -5.73 14.68 0.99
N LYS A 61 -4.56 14.48 0.38
CA LYS A 61 -4.12 15.18 -0.84
C LYS A 61 -4.28 14.34 -2.11
N VAL A 62 -4.69 13.08 -1.99
CA VAL A 62 -4.86 12.15 -3.11
C VAL A 62 -6.25 12.25 -3.72
N PHE A 63 -7.24 12.54 -2.87
CA PHE A 63 -8.66 12.65 -3.18
C PHE A 63 -9.09 14.10 -2.94
#